data_AF-B5YHM4-F1
#
_entry.id   AF-B5YHM4-F1
#
_cell.length_a   1.000
_cell.length_b   1.000
_cell.length_c   1.000
_cell.angle_alpha   90.00
_cell.angle_beta   90.00
_cell.angle_gamma   90.00
#
_symmetry.space_group_name_H-M   'P 1'
#
loop_
_entity.id
_entity.type
_entity.pdbx_description
1 polymer ?
#
loop_
_entity_poly.entity_id
_entity_poly.type
_entity_poly.pdbx_seq_one_letter_code
_entity_poly.pdbx_strand_id
1 'polypeptide(L)'
;MKEEAYTSLICKKFCNYYKPNKETELCGGYFYLRKYITSRELYGIIKIFHLNNEKLANHGLSFICDKCDFREDGCDFFINKSEVPCGGYLIISRLFDYLNI
;
A
#
# COMPACT_ATOMS: atom_id res chain seq x y z
N MET A 1 4.57 9.85 -11.31
CA MET A 1 4.02 8.65 -11.97
C MET A 1 4.50 7.39 -11.26
N LYS A 2 3.68 6.35 -11.19
CA LYS A 2 4.05 5.03 -10.69
C LYS A 2 5.14 4.41 -11.56
N GLU A 3 6.14 3.83 -10.91
CA GLU A 3 7.18 3.01 -11.53
C GLU A 3 6.75 1.54 -11.57
N GLU A 4 6.99 0.87 -12.70
CA GLU A 4 6.50 -0.48 -12.98
C GLU A 4 6.93 -1.52 -11.94
N ALA A 5 8.17 -1.44 -11.47
CA ALA A 5 8.69 -2.37 -10.46
C ALA A 5 7.86 -2.31 -9.16
N TYR A 6 7.59 -1.11 -8.66
CA TYR A 6 6.77 -0.91 -7.46
C TYR A 6 5.29 -1.19 -7.73
N THR A 7 4.77 -0.83 -8.90
CA THR A 7 3.37 -1.14 -9.28
C THR A 7 3.10 -2.62 -9.25
N SER A 8 4.03 -3.42 -9.79
CA SER A 8 3.92 -4.87 -9.82
C SER A 8 4.10 -5.52 -8.45
N LEU A 9 4.89 -4.91 -7.56
CA LEU A 9 5.07 -5.41 -6.19
C LEU A 9 3.96 -4.98 -5.24
N ILE A 10 3.39 -3.79 -5.40
CA ILE A 10 2.42 -3.20 -4.48
C ILE A 10 1.01 -3.30 -5.06
N CYS A 11 0.75 -2.59 -6.16
CA CYS A 11 -0.61 -2.37 -6.65
C CYS A 11 -1.22 -3.63 -7.25
N LYS A 12 -0.52 -4.27 -8.21
CA LYS A 12 -1.04 -5.46 -8.91
C LYS A 12 -1.21 -6.67 -7.97
N LYS A 13 -0.46 -6.71 -6.87
CA LYS A 13 -0.47 -7.84 -5.92
C LYS A 13 -1.37 -7.63 -4.70
N PHE A 14 -1.41 -6.41 -4.16
CA PHE A 14 -2.03 -6.15 -2.85
C PHE A 14 -3.17 -5.14 -2.86
N CYS A 15 -3.37 -4.40 -3.96
CA CYS A 15 -4.33 -3.30 -3.98
C CYS A 15 -5.63 -3.69 -4.69
N ASN A 16 -6.71 -3.85 -3.92
CA ASN A 16 -8.06 -4.12 -4.46
C ASN A 16 -8.60 -3.00 -5.36
N TYR A 17 -8.00 -1.82 -5.30
CA TYR A 17 -8.38 -0.62 -6.06
C TYR A 17 -7.49 -0.37 -7.27
N TYR A 18 -6.55 -1.28 -7.59
CA TYR A 18 -5.68 -1.08 -8.74
C TYR A 18 -6.50 -1.08 -10.04
N LYS A 19 -6.39 0.02 -10.79
CA LYS A 19 -6.95 0.19 -12.13
C LYS A 19 -5.79 0.43 -13.11
N PRO A 20 -5.71 -0.32 -14.22
CA PRO A 20 -4.72 -0.01 -15.26
C PRO A 20 -5.00 1.37 -15.88
N ASN A 21 -3.96 2.06 -16.35
CA ASN A 21 -4.04 3.41 -16.95
C ASN A 21 -4.31 4.54 -15.93
N LYS A 22 -4.06 4.28 -14.64
CA LYS A 22 -4.16 5.24 -13.52
C LYS A 22 -2.82 5.38 -12.80
N GLU A 23 -1.73 5.45 -13.55
CA GLU A 23 -0.35 5.47 -13.05
C GLU A 23 0.07 6.84 -12.52
N THR A 24 -0.69 7.89 -12.80
CA THR A 24 -0.47 9.22 -12.20
C THR A 24 -0.98 9.31 -10.76
N GLU A 25 -1.97 8.50 -10.39
CA GLU A 25 -2.59 8.49 -9.07
C GLU A 25 -1.72 7.74 -8.04
N LEU A 26 -1.01 8.48 -7.19
CA LEU A 26 -0.10 7.93 -6.18
C LEU A 26 -0.76 7.89 -4.81
N CYS A 27 -1.23 6.71 -4.37
CA CYS A 27 -1.70 6.57 -3.00
C CYS A 27 -0.53 6.70 -2.00
N GLY A 28 -0.83 7.19 -0.80
CA GLY A 28 0.15 7.47 0.24
C GLY A 28 1.01 6.27 0.60
N GLY A 29 0.40 5.08 0.75
CA GLY A 29 1.14 3.85 1.02
C GLY A 29 2.14 3.47 -0.08
N TYR A 30 1.77 3.66 -1.36
CA TYR A 30 2.68 3.45 -2.48
C TYR A 30 3.83 4.45 -2.44
N PHE A 31 3.50 5.73 -2.25
CA PHE A 31 4.49 6.80 -2.18
C PHE A 31 5.50 6.57 -1.05
N TYR A 32 5.04 6.23 0.15
CA TYR A 32 5.89 5.94 1.29
C TYR A 32 6.85 4.78 1.02
N LEU A 33 6.35 3.65 0.53
CA LEU A 33 7.20 2.49 0.24
C LEU A 33 8.26 2.82 -0.81
N ARG A 34 7.87 3.47 -1.92
CA ARG A 34 8.81 3.88 -2.96
C ARG A 34 9.85 4.88 -2.47
N LYS A 35 9.47 5.80 -1.57
CA LYS A 35 10.35 6.87 -1.09
C LYS A 35 11.48 6.35 -0.20
N TYR A 36 11.23 5.30 0.59
CA TYR A 36 12.15 4.85 1.64
C TYR A 36 12.70 3.44 1.45
N ILE A 37 12.15 2.65 0.52
CA ILE A 37 12.52 1.25 0.30
C ILE A 37 12.74 1.05 -1.19
N THR A 38 13.87 0.46 -1.56
CA THR A 38 14.12 0.09 -2.96
C THR A 38 13.20 -1.05 -3.41
N SER A 39 12.93 -1.17 -4.70
CA SER A 39 12.11 -2.28 -5.22
C SER A 39 12.68 -3.66 -4.89
N ARG A 40 14.01 -3.79 -4.79
CA ARG A 40 14.69 -5.03 -4.38
C ARG A 40 14.46 -5.36 -2.91
N GLU A 41 14.58 -4.37 -2.02
CA GLU A 41 14.30 -4.55 -0.60
C GLU A 41 12.82 -4.86 -0.37
N LEU A 42 11.93 -4.16 -1.06
CA LEU A 42 10.49 -4.42 -1.00
C LEU A 42 10.14 -5.84 -1.43
N TYR A 43 10.74 -6.33 -2.52
CA TYR A 43 10.61 -7.74 -2.92
C TYR A 43 11.10 -8.69 -1.82
N GLY A 44 12.25 -8.39 -1.22
CA GLY A 44 12.81 -9.16 -0.10
C GLY A 44 11.87 -9.21 1.10
N ILE A 45 11.34 -8.05 1.52
CA ILE A 45 10.36 -7.90 2.60
C ILE A 45 9.12 -8.76 2.32
N ILE A 46 8.51 -8.62 1.14
CA ILE A 46 7.31 -9.38 0.77
C ILE A 46 7.58 -10.89 0.85
N LYS A 47 8.76 -11.32 0.40
CA LYS A 47 9.15 -12.74 0.39
C LYS A 47 9.45 -13.28 1.78
N ILE A 48 10.26 -12.57 2.57
CA ILE A 48 10.71 -13.00 3.90
C ILE A 48 9.54 -13.09 4.88
N PHE A 49 8.64 -12.10 4.84
CA PHE A 49 7.49 -12.06 5.75
C PHE A 49 6.25 -12.75 5.17
N HIS A 50 6.36 -13.42 4.02
CA HIS A 50 5.25 -14.11 3.36
C HIS A 50 3.99 -13.23 3.23
N LEU A 51 4.16 -11.97 2.83
CA LEU A 51 3.05 -11.03 2.71
C LEU A 51 2.14 -11.46 1.54
N ASN A 52 0.84 -11.55 1.79
CA ASN A 52 -0.21 -11.86 0.80
C ASN A 52 -1.33 -10.79 0.83
N ASN A 53 -2.43 -10.96 0.10
CA ASN A 53 -3.57 -10.01 0.09
C ASN A 53 -4.77 -10.48 0.95
N GLU A 54 -4.66 -11.61 1.65
CA GLU A 54 -5.82 -12.32 2.23
C GLU A 54 -6.28 -11.80 3.60
N LYS A 55 -5.42 -11.10 4.35
CA LYS A 55 -5.73 -10.59 5.69
C LYS A 55 -6.05 -9.09 5.67
N LEU A 56 -7.08 -8.71 6.43
CA LEU A 56 -7.40 -7.32 6.76
C LEU A 56 -6.20 -6.65 7.42
N ALA A 57 -6.01 -5.36 7.14
CA ALA A 57 -5.00 -4.57 7.84
C ALA A 57 -5.47 -4.26 9.25
N ASN A 58 -4.53 -4.13 10.17
CA ASN A 58 -4.81 -3.70 11.52
C ASN A 58 -5.12 -2.19 11.51
N HIS A 59 -6.16 -1.76 12.24
CA HIS A 59 -6.68 -0.38 12.17
C HIS A 59 -5.73 0.70 12.73
N GLY A 60 -4.54 0.33 13.20
CA GLY A 60 -3.63 1.21 13.94
C GLY A 60 -2.84 2.24 13.12
N LEU A 61 -2.76 2.11 11.79
CA LEU A 61 -1.89 2.99 10.98
C LEU A 61 -2.60 4.16 10.30
N SER A 62 -3.67 4.71 10.90
CA SER A 62 -4.45 5.81 10.29
C SER A 62 -3.56 6.96 9.81
N PHE A 63 -2.45 7.24 10.50
CA PHE A 63 -1.52 8.32 10.19
C PHE A 63 -0.95 8.30 8.76
N ILE A 64 -0.87 7.14 8.10
CA ILE A 64 -0.43 7.03 6.70
C ILE A 64 -1.50 7.57 5.77
N CYS A 65 -2.76 7.21 6.03
CA CYS A 65 -3.91 7.68 5.27
C CYS A 65 -4.20 9.16 5.60
N ASP A 66 -4.06 9.57 6.85
CA ASP A 66 -4.33 10.95 7.28
C ASP A 66 -3.35 11.96 6.65
N LYS A 67 -2.16 11.51 6.23
CA LYS A 67 -1.15 12.31 5.53
C LYS A 67 -1.11 12.05 4.02
N CYS A 68 -2.11 11.36 3.48
CA CYS A 68 -2.14 10.98 2.08
C CYS A 68 -2.89 12.04 1.26
N ASP A 69 -2.19 12.79 0.41
CA ASP A 69 -2.81 13.78 -0.49
C ASP A 69 -3.91 13.15 -1.38
N PHE A 70 -3.74 11.89 -1.75
CA PHE A 70 -4.72 11.14 -2.53
C PHE A 70 -6.01 10.82 -1.75
N ARG A 71 -6.07 11.03 -0.43
CA ARG A 71 -7.22 10.69 0.41
C ARG A 71 -8.46 11.50 0.05
N GLU A 72 -8.32 12.82 -0.06
CA GLU A 72 -9.42 13.73 -0.39
C GLU A 72 -9.70 13.75 -1.90
N ASP A 73 -8.65 13.60 -2.72
CA ASP A 73 -8.70 13.66 -4.19
C ASP A 73 -8.91 12.28 -4.87
N GLY A 74 -9.83 11.47 -4.35
CA GLY A 74 -10.31 10.28 -5.09
C GLY A 74 -9.82 8.91 -4.60
N CYS A 75 -9.45 8.79 -3.33
CA CYS A 75 -9.12 7.49 -2.74
C CYS A 75 -10.35 6.58 -2.64
N ASP A 76 -10.44 5.58 -3.53
CA ASP A 76 -11.52 4.57 -3.53
C ASP A 76 -11.67 3.86 -2.17
N PHE A 77 -10.58 3.62 -1.43
CA PHE A 77 -10.65 3.03 -0.08
C PHE A 77 -11.43 3.93 0.89
N PHE A 78 -11.13 5.22 0.88
CA PHE A 78 -11.75 6.21 1.76
C PHE A 78 -13.21 6.46 1.36
N ILE A 79 -13.47 6.61 0.06
CA ILE A 79 -14.81 6.85 -0.50
C ILE A 79 -15.74 5.66 -0.22
N ASN A 80 -15.26 4.44 -0.44
CA ASN A 80 -16.08 3.23 -0.29
C ASN A 80 -16.21 2.77 1.17
N LYS A 81 -15.55 3.44 2.14
CA LYS A 81 -15.49 3.03 3.56
C LYS A 81 -15.17 1.54 3.72
N SER A 82 -14.30 1.02 2.87
CA SER A 82 -13.98 -0.40 2.85
C SER A 82 -13.16 -0.80 4.06
N GLU A 83 -13.23 -2.07 4.45
CA GLU A 83 -12.37 -2.65 5.48
C GLU A 83 -10.97 -2.97 4.95
N VAL A 84 -10.79 -3.08 3.62
CA VAL A 84 -9.50 -3.42 3.01
C VAL A 84 -8.81 -2.16 2.51
N PRO A 85 -7.63 -1.79 3.03
CA PRO A 85 -6.95 -0.56 2.61
C PRO A 85 -6.22 -0.72 1.27
N CYS A 86 -5.59 0.36 0.80
CA CYS A 86 -4.74 0.29 -0.39
C CYS A 86 -3.54 -0.66 -0.16
N GLY A 87 -3.02 -1.25 -1.24
CA GLY A 87 -1.97 -2.27 -1.13
C GLY A 87 -0.70 -1.79 -0.42
N GLY A 88 -0.32 -0.52 -0.57
CA GLY A 88 0.84 0.05 0.12
C GLY A 88 0.63 0.13 1.64
N TYR A 89 -0.56 0.54 2.07
CA TYR A 89 -0.92 0.54 3.49
C TYR A 89 -0.95 -0.88 4.05
N LEU A 90 -1.51 -1.84 3.29
CA LEU A 90 -1.56 -3.24 3.71
C LEU A 90 -0.16 -3.81 3.98
N ILE A 91 0.80 -3.52 3.10
CA ILE A 91 2.20 -3.93 3.30
C ILE A 91 2.79 -3.29 4.57
N ILE A 92 2.58 -1.99 4.78
CA ILE A 92 3.14 -1.29 5.94
C ILE A 92 2.49 -1.80 7.24
N SER A 93 1.16 -1.99 7.28
CA SER A 93 0.45 -2.58 8.41
C SER A 93 1.06 -3.90 8.82
N ARG A 94 1.32 -4.78 7.86
CA ARG A 94 1.86 -6.11 8.16
C ARG A 94 3.30 -6.07 8.64
N LEU A 95 4.09 -5.12 8.15
CA LEU A 95 5.44 -4.90 8.68
C LEU A 95 5.39 -4.46 10.14
N PHE A 96 4.48 -3.56 10.49
CA PHE A 96 4.28 -3.11 11.87
C PHE A 96 3.78 -4.24 12.76
N ASP A 97 2.78 -5.00 12.30
CA ASP A 97 2.27 -6.18 12.99
C ASP A 97 3.39 -7.20 13.27
N TYR A 98 4.28 -7.43 12.29
CA TYR A 98 5.42 -8.33 12.46
C TYR A 98 6.43 -7.81 13.48
N LEU A 99 6.67 -6.50 13.50
CA LEU A 99 7.58 -5.85 14.42
C LEU A 99 6.98 -5.65 15.83
N ASN A 100 5.71 -5.99 16.03
CA ASN A 100 4.94 -5.77 17.27
C ASN A 100 4.95 -4.30 17.71
N ILE A 101 4.77 -3.37 16.75
CA ILE A 101 4.70 -1.91 16.97
C ILE A 101 3.41 -1.32 16.41
#